data_AF-A0A9X5KUC4-F1
#
_entry.id   AF-A0A9X5KUC4-F1
#
_cell.length_a   1.000
_cell.length_b   1.000
_cell.length_c   1.000
_cell.angle_alpha   90.00
_cell.angle_beta   90.00
_cell.angle_gamma   90.00
#
_symmetry.space_group_name_H-M   'P 1'
#
loop_
_entity.id
_entity.type
_entity.pdbx_description
1 polymer ?
#
loop_
_entity_poly.entity_id
_entity_poly.type
_entity_poly.pdbx_seq_one_letter_code
_entity_poly.pdbx_strand_id
1 'polypeptide(L)'
;MTVDYETILKIQKLGDDVLIGVAEVAALTGFSLLTVRQRKLPGLDPVPGLSRLRWRLGDLRQWMRHGSAATSISGSPPTQITDRRTVGRPTKKAQVEGRK
;
A
#
# COMPACT_ATOMS: atom_id res chain seq x y z
N MET A 1 10.29 16.61 18.35
CA MET A 1 10.34 15.35 17.58
C MET A 1 11.34 15.56 16.46
N THR A 2 12.57 15.06 16.62
CA THR A 2 13.59 15.13 15.57
C THR A 2 13.28 14.05 14.54
N VAL A 3 13.07 14.45 13.29
CA VAL A 3 12.88 13.51 12.18
C VAL A 3 14.25 12.90 11.85
N ASP A 4 14.38 11.58 11.90
CA ASP A 4 15.65 10.88 11.67
C ASP A 4 15.97 10.76 10.18
N TYR A 5 16.40 11.87 9.58
CA TYR A 5 16.71 11.98 8.15
C TYR A 5 17.78 10.99 7.68
N GLU A 6 18.78 10.69 8.52
CA GLU A 6 19.83 9.69 8.24
C GLU A 6 19.24 8.30 7.94
N THR A 7 18.24 7.89 8.74
CA THR A 7 17.56 6.62 8.59
C THR A 7 16.73 6.61 7.32
N ILE A 8 16.02 7.70 7.03
CA ILE A 8 15.22 7.86 5.81
C ILE A 8 16.11 7.73 4.56
N LEU A 9 17.25 8.42 4.53
CA LEU A 9 18.20 8.37 3.40
C LEU A 9 18.77 6.96 3.17
N LYS A 10 19.06 6.23 4.26
CA LYS A 10 19.51 4.83 4.16
C LYS A 10 18.42 3.94 3.57
N ILE A 11 17.19 4.06 4.07
CA ILE A 11 16.07 3.22 3.60
C ILE A 11 15.70 3.54 2.15
N GLN A 12 15.81 4.79 1.71
CA GLN A 12 15.54 5.18 0.33
C GLN A 12 16.42 4.46 -0.68
N LYS A 13 17.65 4.11 -0.31
CA LYS A 13 18.61 3.38 -1.16
C LYS A 13 18.37 1.86 -1.17
N LEU A 14 17.52 1.34 -0.28
CA LEU A 14 17.23 -0.09 -0.18
C LEU A 14 16.14 -0.48 -1.18
N GLY A 15 16.24 -1.72 -1.68
CA GLY A 15 15.24 -2.34 -2.54
C GLY A 15 13.96 -2.70 -1.79
N ASP A 16 12.90 -2.96 -2.55
CA ASP A 16 11.55 -3.16 -2.02
C ASP A 16 11.37 -4.47 -1.22
N ASP A 17 12.27 -5.43 -1.39
CA ASP A 17 12.25 -6.72 -0.67
C ASP A 17 12.84 -6.66 0.74
N VAL A 18 13.36 -5.51 1.17
CA VAL A 18 13.95 -5.38 2.50
C VAL A 18 12.89 -5.33 3.59
N LEU A 19 13.11 -6.11 4.65
CA LEU A 19 12.29 -6.11 5.84
C LEU A 19 12.74 -5.03 6.83
N ILE A 20 11.90 -4.03 6.99
CA ILE A 20 12.10 -2.90 7.90
C ILE A 20 11.31 -3.09 9.20
N GLY A 21 11.80 -2.54 10.31
CA GLY A 21 11.18 -2.62 11.61
C GLY A 21 10.36 -1.39 11.98
N VAL A 22 9.93 -1.36 13.25
CA VAL A 22 9.10 -0.29 13.82
C VAL A 22 9.76 1.09 13.70
N ALA A 23 11.07 1.18 13.91
CA ALA A 23 11.78 2.46 13.91
C ALA A 23 11.86 3.06 12.50
N GLU A 24 12.16 2.23 11.51
CA GLU A 24 12.19 2.64 10.11
C GLU A 24 10.81 3.05 9.60
N VAL A 25 9.77 2.26 9.94
CA VAL A 25 8.38 2.60 9.56
C VAL A 25 7.96 3.92 10.22
N ALA A 26 8.29 4.14 11.49
CA ALA A 26 7.99 5.41 12.18
C ALA A 26 8.73 6.60 11.53
N ALA A 27 10.01 6.43 11.17
CA ALA A 27 10.79 7.47 10.50
C ALA A 27 10.22 7.83 9.12
N LEU A 28 9.73 6.86 8.35
CA LEU A 28 9.18 7.08 7.02
C LEU A 28 7.76 7.64 7.01
N THR A 29 6.93 7.20 7.95
CA THR A 29 5.51 7.58 7.99
C THR A 29 5.25 8.81 8.86
N GLY A 30 6.19 9.17 9.74
CA GLY A 30 6.00 10.22 10.73
C GLY A 30 5.10 9.83 11.90
N PHE A 31 4.61 8.58 11.96
CA PHE A 31 3.87 8.09 13.12
C PHE A 31 4.79 7.87 14.32
N SER A 32 4.21 7.97 15.52
CA SER A 32 4.92 7.58 16.73
C SER A 32 5.27 6.08 16.69
N LEU A 33 6.42 5.70 17.27
CA LEU A 33 6.82 4.30 17.46
C LEU A 33 5.71 3.48 18.14
N LEU A 34 4.96 4.11 19.05
CA LEU A 34 3.88 3.49 19.79
C LEU A 34 2.70 3.13 18.88
N THR A 35 2.33 4.02 17.97
CA THR A 35 1.28 3.80 16.95
C THR A 35 1.66 2.61 16.04
N VAL A 36 2.92 2.56 15.60
CA VAL A 36 3.43 1.47 14.77
C VAL A 36 3.47 0.15 15.54
N ARG A 37 3.92 0.16 16.81
CA ARG A 37 3.90 -1.04 17.68
C ARG A 37 2.50 -1.57 17.94
N GLN A 38 1.52 -0.68 18.08
CA GLN A 38 0.12 -1.04 18.26
C GLN A 38 -0.57 -1.49 16.96
N ARG A 39 0.16 -1.55 15.83
CA ARG A 39 -0.38 -1.93 14.50
C ARG A 39 -1.60 -1.11 14.10
N LYS A 40 -1.63 0.16 14.51
CA LYS A 40 -2.72 1.10 14.17
C LYS A 40 -2.57 1.68 12.76
N LEU A 41 -2.03 0.89 11.84
CA LEU A 41 -1.82 1.23 10.45
C LEU A 41 -2.80 0.39 9.61
N PRO A 42 -3.99 0.91 9.30
CA PRO A 42 -4.99 0.14 8.58
C PRO A 42 -4.47 -0.18 7.16
N GLY A 43 -4.56 -1.45 6.77
CA GLY A 43 -4.09 -1.93 5.46
C GLY A 43 -2.58 -2.14 5.34
N LEU A 44 -1.83 -2.07 6.44
CA LEU A 44 -0.40 -2.41 6.46
C LEU A 44 -0.12 -3.51 7.49
N ASP A 45 -0.16 -4.75 7.03
CA ASP A 45 0.09 -5.91 7.89
C ASP A 45 1.58 -6.23 8.01
N PRO A 46 2.08 -6.52 9.23
CA PRO A 46 3.45 -7.00 9.40
C PRO A 46 3.58 -8.43 8.89
N VAL A 47 4.79 -8.80 8.47
CA VAL A 47 5.12 -10.14 8.01
C VAL A 47 4.88 -11.15 9.16
N PRO A 48 3.98 -12.13 8.95
CA PRO A 48 3.67 -13.13 9.97
C PRO A 48 4.87 -14.08 10.17
N GLY A 49 4.94 -14.70 11.35
CA GLY A 49 5.99 -15.68 11.67
C GLY A 49 7.30 -15.11 12.20
N LEU A 50 7.39 -13.78 12.41
CA LEU A 50 8.53 -13.16 13.09
C LEU A 50 8.19 -12.71 14.51
N SER A 51 9.12 -12.93 15.44
CA SER A 51 9.00 -12.48 16.84
C SER A 51 9.01 -10.96 17.00
N ARG A 52 9.47 -10.22 15.98
CA ARG A 52 9.49 -8.75 15.95
C ARG A 52 8.68 -8.27 14.76
N LEU A 53 7.95 -7.16 14.95
CA LEU A 53 7.18 -6.54 13.88
C LEU A 53 8.11 -6.10 12.76
N ARG A 54 7.89 -6.66 11.57
CA ARG A 54 8.60 -6.31 10.35
C ARG A 54 7.62 -6.10 9.22
N TRP A 55 7.93 -5.18 8.33
CA TRP A 55 7.17 -4.89 7.12
C TRP A 55 8.09 -4.94 5.92
N ARG A 56 7.56 -5.31 4.75
CA ARG A 56 8.29 -5.16 3.50
C ARG A 56 8.30 -3.70 3.10
N LEU A 57 9.45 -3.20 2.67
CA LEU A 57 9.58 -1.82 2.23
C LEU A 57 8.69 -1.52 1.03
N GLY A 58 8.55 -2.46 0.09
CA GLY A 58 7.65 -2.34 -1.06
C GLY A 58 6.19 -2.13 -0.65
N ASP A 59 5.69 -2.95 0.28
CA ASP A 59 4.33 -2.84 0.81
C ASP A 59 4.12 -1.48 1.52
N LEU A 60 5.11 -1.03 2.30
CA LEU A 60 5.06 0.29 2.94
C LEU A 60 5.03 1.43 1.91
N ARG A 61 5.87 1.38 0.87
CA ARG A 61 5.89 2.40 -0.20
C ARG A 61 4.59 2.39 -1.00
N GLN A 62 4.04 1.22 -1.26
CA GLN A 62 2.75 1.08 -1.93
C GLN A 62 1.66 1.69 -1.05
N TRP A 63 1.62 1.34 0.24
CA TRP A 63 0.70 1.90 1.22
C TRP A 63 0.79 3.43 1.31
N MET A 64 2.00 4.00 1.37
CA MET A 64 2.19 5.45 1.37
C MET A 64 1.68 6.12 0.09
N ARG A 65 1.81 5.46 -1.06
CA ARG A 65 1.32 5.97 -2.35
C ARG A 65 -0.20 5.91 -2.48
N HIS A 66 -0.83 4.85 -1.98
CA HIS A 66 -2.29 4.72 -1.99
C HIS A 66 -2.97 5.48 -0.85
N GLY A 67 -2.17 6.03 0.08
CA GLY A 67 -2.64 6.62 1.32
C GLY A 67 -3.08 5.53 2.31
N SER A 68 -3.09 5.89 3.60
CA SER A 68 -3.83 5.14 4.61
C SER A 68 -5.27 5.12 4.15
N ALA A 69 -5.70 4.06 3.47
CA ALA A 69 -7.06 3.93 2.95
C ALA A 69 -8.01 4.09 4.14
N ALA A 70 -8.52 5.31 4.31
CA ALA A 70 -9.67 5.58 5.14
C ALA A 70 -10.76 4.67 4.60
N THR A 71 -11.17 3.69 5.41
CA THR A 71 -12.46 3.02 5.39
C THR A 71 -13.20 3.18 4.06
N SER A 72 -12.71 2.49 3.04
CA SER A 72 -13.37 2.43 1.74
C SER A 72 -13.24 1.00 1.28
N ILE A 73 -14.16 0.17 1.79
CA ILE A 73 -14.77 -0.94 1.06
C ILE A 73 -14.62 -0.75 -0.45
N SER A 74 -13.58 -1.35 -1.03
CA SER A 74 -13.47 -1.66 -2.45
C SER A 74 -12.26 -2.57 -2.60
N GLY A 75 -12.54 -3.87 -2.71
CA GLY A 75 -11.53 -4.84 -3.10
C GLY A 75 -10.91 -4.44 -4.44
N SER A 76 -9.60 -4.62 -4.53
CA SER A 76 -8.91 -4.85 -5.78
C SER A 76 -7.71 -5.75 -5.48
N PRO A 77 -7.59 -6.93 -6.10
CA PRO A 77 -6.40 -7.77 -6.01
C PRO A 77 -5.23 -7.10 -6.77
N PRO A 78 -3.98 -7.55 -6.57
CA PRO A 78 -2.81 -6.96 -7.19
C PRO A 78 -2.95 -7.01 -8.72
N THR A 79 -2.84 -5.85 -9.35
CA THR A 79 -2.92 -5.66 -10.80
C THR A 79 -1.78 -6.40 -11.47
N GLN A 80 -2.05 -7.62 -11.92
CA GLN A 80 -1.29 -8.23 -12.99
C GLN A 80 -1.37 -7.30 -14.20
N ILE A 81 -0.21 -6.84 -14.63
CA ILE A 81 0.09 -6.36 -15.97
C ILE A 81 -0.65 -7.24 -16.98
N THR A 82 -1.70 -6.71 -17.59
CA THR A 82 -2.25 -7.26 -18.84
C THR A 82 -2.64 -6.13 -19.76
N ASP A 83 -2.23 -6.38 -20.99
CA ASP A 83 -2.26 -5.59 -22.19
C ASP A 83 -3.58 -4.83 -22.44
N ARG A 84 -3.40 -3.57 -22.83
CA ARG A 84 -4.23 -2.73 -23.71
C ARG A 84 -5.50 -3.40 -24.27
N ARG A 85 -6.68 -2.91 -23.89
CA ARG A 85 -7.80 -2.59 -24.82
C ARG A 85 -8.91 -1.81 -24.12
N THR A 86 -8.89 -0.51 -24.36
CA THR A 86 -9.98 0.45 -24.13
C THR A 86 -11.18 0.09 -25.00
N VAL A 87 -12.35 -0.24 -24.44
CA VAL A 87 -13.63 0.01 -25.11
C VAL A 87 -14.68 0.37 -24.06
N GLY A 88 -15.13 1.63 -24.12
CA GLY A 88 -16.06 2.22 -23.17
C GLY A 88 -17.54 1.96 -23.48
N ARG A 89 -18.34 2.23 -22.45
CA ARG A 89 -19.77 2.59 -22.38
C ARG A 89 -20.65 2.19 -23.59
N PRO A 90 -21.51 1.16 -23.45
CA PRO A 90 -22.45 0.79 -24.49
C PRO A 90 -23.47 1.91 -24.72
N THR A 91 -23.68 2.28 -25.98
CA THR A 91 -24.67 3.29 -26.38
C THR A 91 -26.03 2.64 -26.63
N LYS A 92 -27.10 3.41 -26.35
CA LYS A 92 -28.54 3.04 -26.35
C LYS A 92 -29.06 2.35 -27.63
N LYS A 93 -28.29 2.30 -28.72
CA LYS A 93 -28.69 1.66 -29.98
C LYS A 93 -28.67 0.13 -29.93
N ALA A 94 -27.77 -0.48 -29.14
CA ALA A 94 -27.68 -1.95 -29.03
C ALA A 94 -28.85 -2.59 -28.23
N GLN A 95 -29.56 -1.80 -27.42
CA GLN A 95 -30.61 -2.31 -26.53
C GLN A 95 -31.96 -2.55 -27.23
N VAL A 96 -32.18 -1.99 -28.42
CA VAL A 96 -33.49 -2.03 -29.10
C VAL A 96 -33.63 -3.21 -30.08
N GLU A 97 -32.52 -3.86 -30.48
CA GLU A 97 -32.55 -4.92 -31.49
C GLU A 97 -32.81 -6.33 -30.93
N GLY A 98 -32.82 -6.49 -29.59
CA GLY A 98 -33.12 -7.76 -28.91
C GLY A 98 -34.60 -8.01 -28.60
N ARG A 99 -35.52 -7.18 -29.11
CA ARG A 99 -36.96 -7.37 -28.93
C ARG A 99 -37.64 -7.59 -30.28
N LYS A 100 -37.39 -8.76 -30.87
CA LYS A 100 -38.25 -9.36 -31.89
C LYS A 100 -38.40 -10.84 -31.59
#